data_AF-A0A3A4UMH1-F1
#
_entry.id   AF-A0A3A4UMH1-F1
#
_cell.length_a   1.000
_cell.length_b   1.000
_cell.length_c   1.000
_cell.angle_alpha   90.00
_cell.angle_beta   90.00
_cell.angle_gamma   90.00
#
_symmetry.space_group_name_H-M   'P 1'
#
loop_
_entity.id
_entity.type
_entity.pdbx_description
1 polymer ?
#
loop_
_entity_poly.entity_id
_entity_poly.type
_entity_poly.pdbx_seq_one_letter_code
_entity_poly.pdbx_strand_id
1 'polypeptide(L)'
;MTVIVKQEVPWTELEERIRQVPLKAKDADGNQIFPYANARISLRSVHPEELAPSSFYIIERNLQLQRDLRAHLLCQGYDSLSLRGALELETPESLMRLLPPVVEVMHERIGHHNDRGDIDYSGKTAHIPVHIITDGMHRAALARELNTSLTVIHISNIPHEHPIYALPNGWDQVRVFTDVPKTMEEKKFYRRRDSYALYRDFDVLGCGKPRGTGSGQVKR
;
A
#
# COMPACT_ATOMS: atom_id res chain seq x y z
N MET A 1 -7.48 23.17 -1.33
CA MET A 1 -8.30 21.95 -1.20
C MET A 1 -8.97 22.00 0.15
N THR A 2 -10.29 22.21 0.25
CA THR A 2 -10.95 22.25 1.57
C THR A 2 -11.14 20.83 2.08
N VAL A 3 -10.58 20.53 3.27
CA VAL A 3 -10.78 19.24 3.96
C VAL A 3 -11.05 19.50 5.43
N ILE A 4 -12.06 18.82 5.97
CA ILE A 4 -12.40 18.85 7.39
C ILE A 4 -12.29 17.44 7.96
N VAL A 5 -11.61 17.29 9.10
CA VAL A 5 -11.62 16.04 9.86
C VAL A 5 -12.95 15.94 10.61
N LYS A 6 -13.75 14.91 10.30
CA LYS A 6 -15.05 14.67 10.95
C LYS A 6 -14.93 13.83 12.19
N GLN A 7 -14.15 12.75 12.09
CA GLN A 7 -13.92 11.83 13.18
C GLN A 7 -12.60 11.08 13.02
N GLU A 8 -12.03 10.69 14.14
CA GLU A 8 -10.97 9.69 14.20
C GLU A 8 -11.60 8.29 14.25
N VAL A 9 -11.01 7.34 13.53
CA VAL A 9 -11.32 5.92 13.70
C VAL A 9 -10.19 5.31 14.54
N PRO A 10 -10.49 4.79 15.74
CA PRO A 10 -9.48 4.17 16.60
C PRO A 10 -8.78 3.00 15.92
N TRP A 11 -7.51 2.76 16.29
CA TRP A 11 -6.73 1.64 15.76
C TRP A 11 -7.45 0.29 15.85
N THR A 12 -8.08 0.00 17.00
CA THR A 12 -8.77 -1.27 17.24
C THR A 12 -9.90 -1.51 16.24
N GLU A 13 -10.67 -0.48 15.91
CA GLU A 13 -11.73 -0.59 14.90
C GLU A 13 -11.15 -0.74 13.49
N LEU A 14 -10.08 0.01 13.18
CA LEU A 14 -9.41 -0.08 11.89
C LEU A 14 -8.80 -1.47 11.68
N GLU A 15 -8.16 -2.05 12.70
CA GLU A 15 -7.58 -3.39 12.67
C GLU A 15 -8.63 -4.45 12.32
N GLU A 16 -9.78 -4.42 13.01
CA GLU A 16 -10.88 -5.35 12.72
C GLU A 16 -11.40 -5.21 11.28
N ARG A 17 -11.50 -3.98 10.78
CA ARG A 17 -11.87 -3.74 9.37
C ARG A 17 -10.81 -4.28 8.40
N ILE A 18 -9.51 -4.13 8.72
CA ILE A 18 -8.43 -4.67 7.89
C ILE A 18 -8.52 -6.20 7.79
N ARG A 19 -8.86 -6.91 8.87
CA ARG A 19 -9.05 -8.38 8.84
C ARG A 19 -10.10 -8.83 7.83
N GLN A 20 -11.05 -7.96 7.51
CA GLN A 20 -12.14 -8.19 6.57
C GLN A 20 -11.85 -7.70 5.14
N VAL A 21 -10.62 -7.25 4.83
CA VAL A 21 -10.26 -6.88 3.45
C VAL A 21 -10.24 -8.14 2.59
N PRO A 22 -11.06 -8.22 1.53
CA PRO A 22 -11.10 -9.38 0.67
C PRO A 22 -10.03 -9.32 -0.43
N LEU A 23 -9.66 -10.48 -0.99
CA LEU A 23 -9.15 -10.51 -2.36
C LEU A 23 -10.28 -10.20 -3.35
N LYS A 24 -9.95 -9.59 -4.50
CA LYS A 24 -10.95 -9.43 -5.57
C LYS A 24 -11.39 -10.77 -6.18
N ALA A 25 -10.51 -11.77 -6.18
CA ALA A 25 -10.88 -13.11 -6.57
C ALA A 25 -11.57 -13.87 -5.43
N LYS A 26 -12.33 -14.88 -5.83
CA LYS A 26 -12.92 -15.90 -4.96
C LYS A 26 -12.09 -17.18 -5.02
N ASP A 27 -12.28 -18.07 -4.06
CA ASP A 27 -11.71 -19.41 -4.12
C ASP A 27 -12.41 -20.30 -5.16
N ALA A 28 -11.96 -21.56 -5.27
CA ALA A 28 -12.50 -22.52 -6.23
C ALA A 28 -13.98 -22.84 -6.01
N ASP A 29 -14.47 -22.69 -4.77
CA ASP A 29 -15.86 -22.96 -4.38
C ASP A 29 -16.73 -21.69 -4.46
N GLY A 30 -16.15 -20.55 -4.85
CA GLY A 30 -16.85 -19.27 -4.99
C GLY A 30 -16.98 -18.45 -3.70
N ASN A 31 -16.27 -18.82 -2.64
CA ASN A 31 -16.23 -18.09 -1.38
C ASN A 31 -15.25 -16.91 -1.43
N GLN A 32 -15.50 -15.94 -0.58
CA GLN A 32 -14.65 -14.77 -0.44
C GLN A 32 -13.39 -15.11 0.35
N ILE A 33 -12.22 -14.73 -0.18
CA ILE A 33 -10.92 -14.94 0.49
C ILE A 33 -10.55 -13.69 1.30
N PHE A 34 -10.20 -13.88 2.57
CA PHE A 34 -9.76 -12.81 3.49
C PHE A 34 -8.31 -13.08 3.96
N PRO A 35 -7.30 -12.60 3.23
CA PRO A 35 -5.89 -12.95 3.48
C PRO A 35 -5.37 -12.47 4.84
N TYR A 36 -6.07 -11.51 5.47
CA TYR A 36 -5.66 -10.90 6.73
C TYR A 36 -6.40 -11.43 7.95
N ALA A 37 -7.36 -12.34 7.79
CA ALA A 37 -8.21 -12.81 8.90
C ALA A 37 -7.37 -13.24 10.12
N ASN A 38 -6.31 -14.02 9.88
CA ASN A 38 -5.40 -14.55 10.90
C ASN A 38 -3.99 -13.91 10.86
N ALA A 39 -3.81 -12.82 10.11
CA ALA A 39 -2.53 -12.14 10.01
C ALA A 39 -2.19 -11.37 11.29
N ARG A 40 -0.89 -11.13 11.52
CA ARG A 40 -0.42 -10.19 12.55
C ARG A 40 -0.43 -8.79 11.96
N ILE A 41 -1.27 -7.92 12.51
CA ILE A 41 -1.48 -6.54 12.05
C ILE A 41 -1.05 -5.59 13.18
N SER A 42 -0.33 -4.53 12.85
CA SER A 42 0.14 -3.53 13.82
C SER A 42 0.37 -2.17 13.17
N LEU A 43 0.38 -1.09 13.95
CA LEU A 43 0.95 0.18 13.52
C LEU A 43 2.44 0.21 13.81
N ARG A 44 3.24 0.67 12.84
CA ARG A 44 4.68 0.87 13.02
C ARG A 44 5.12 2.20 12.42
N SER A 45 5.96 2.93 13.14
CA SER A 45 6.72 4.04 12.57
C SER A 45 7.94 3.47 11.86
N VAL A 46 8.14 3.83 10.59
CA VAL A 46 9.25 3.35 9.75
C VAL A 46 9.79 4.49 8.90
N HIS A 47 11.07 4.42 8.53
CA HIS A 47 11.61 5.27 7.48
C HIS A 47 11.24 4.69 6.09
N PRO A 48 10.93 5.51 5.08
CA PRO A 48 10.60 5.01 3.74
C PRO A 48 11.66 4.11 3.10
N GLU A 49 12.95 4.32 3.41
CA GLU A 49 14.05 3.48 2.92
C GLU A 49 14.06 2.06 3.53
N GLU A 50 13.28 1.80 4.59
CA GLU A 50 13.06 0.44 5.11
C GLU A 50 12.00 -0.32 4.30
N LEU A 51 11.30 0.37 3.40
CA LEU A 51 10.17 -0.16 2.64
C LEU A 51 10.57 -0.37 1.18
N ALA A 52 10.10 -1.46 0.60
CA ALA A 52 10.19 -1.74 -0.82
C ALA A 52 8.92 -1.24 -1.54
N PRO A 53 9.05 -0.32 -2.50
CA PRO A 53 8.00 -0.06 -3.47
C PRO A 53 7.54 -1.35 -4.20
N SER A 54 6.31 -1.34 -4.69
CA SER A 54 5.75 -2.38 -5.58
C SER A 54 5.34 -1.82 -6.95
N SER A 55 5.82 -0.62 -7.27
CA SER A 55 5.48 0.16 -8.47
C SER A 55 6.69 0.95 -8.92
N PHE A 56 6.91 1.02 -10.24
CA PHE A 56 7.94 1.87 -10.84
C PHE A 56 7.51 3.32 -11.00
N TYR A 57 6.23 3.63 -10.76
CA TYR A 57 5.71 4.96 -11.01
C TYR A 57 4.93 5.54 -9.82
N ILE A 58 5.02 6.86 -9.73
CA ILE A 58 4.20 7.71 -8.87
C ILE A 58 3.62 8.82 -9.76
N ILE A 59 2.31 8.98 -9.69
CA ILE A 59 1.63 10.07 -10.39
C ILE A 59 1.85 11.41 -9.68
N GLU A 60 2.40 12.39 -10.40
CA GLU A 60 2.74 13.73 -9.89
C GLU A 60 1.55 14.43 -9.24
N ARG A 61 0.40 14.50 -9.93
CA ARG A 61 -0.82 15.11 -9.39
C ARG A 61 -1.28 14.49 -8.07
N ASN A 62 -1.10 13.18 -7.91
CA ASN A 62 -1.47 12.47 -6.69
C ASN A 62 -0.46 12.70 -5.57
N LEU A 63 0.83 12.88 -5.90
CA LEU A 63 1.86 13.26 -4.93
C LEU A 63 1.61 14.68 -4.43
N GLN A 64 1.28 15.61 -5.34
CA GLN A 64 0.89 16.97 -4.96
C GLN A 64 -0.36 16.97 -4.06
N LEU A 65 -1.36 16.14 -4.37
CA LEU A 65 -2.52 15.95 -3.50
C LEU A 65 -2.12 15.53 -2.07
N GLN A 66 -1.11 14.66 -1.91
CA GLN A 66 -0.63 14.28 -0.58
C GLN A 66 0.05 15.46 0.14
N ARG A 67 0.82 16.29 -0.58
CA ARG A 67 1.43 17.52 -0.01
C ARG A 67 0.35 18.47 0.50
N ASP A 68 -0.62 18.78 -0.36
CA ASP A 68 -1.71 19.69 -0.05
C ASP A 68 -2.55 19.16 1.11
N LEU A 69 -2.93 17.87 1.07
CA LEU A 69 -3.69 17.23 2.14
C LEU A 69 -2.94 17.31 3.48
N ARG A 70 -1.64 17.01 3.49
CA ARG A 70 -0.83 17.10 4.72
C ARG A 70 -0.84 18.53 5.27
N ALA A 71 -0.64 19.54 4.42
CA ALA A 71 -0.66 20.93 4.86
C ALA A 71 -1.99 21.31 5.52
N HIS A 72 -3.13 20.90 4.95
CA HIS A 72 -4.46 21.20 5.53
C HIS A 72 -4.73 20.44 6.83
N LEU A 73 -4.25 19.20 6.95
CA LEU A 73 -4.39 18.42 8.17
C LEU A 73 -3.52 18.97 9.31
N LEU A 74 -2.32 19.45 9.01
CA LEU A 74 -1.43 20.07 10.00
C LEU A 74 -2.08 21.29 10.65
N CYS A 75 -2.80 22.11 9.87
CA CYS A 75 -3.58 23.24 10.39
C CYS A 75 -4.72 22.81 11.34
N GLN A 76 -5.14 21.56 11.30
CA GLN A 76 -6.16 20.96 12.17
C GLN A 76 -5.56 20.12 13.31
N GLY A 77 -4.23 20.10 13.46
CA GLY A 77 -3.53 19.34 14.49
C GLY A 77 -3.24 17.87 14.15
N TYR A 78 -3.45 17.46 12.88
CA TYR A 78 -3.20 16.09 12.42
C TYR A 78 -2.02 16.03 11.45
N ASP A 79 -1.20 14.98 11.51
CA ASP A 79 -0.18 14.70 10.48
C ASP A 79 -0.54 13.42 9.72
N SER A 80 -0.75 13.53 8.40
CA SER A 80 -1.07 12.38 7.54
C SER A 80 0.03 11.32 7.49
N LEU A 81 1.26 11.67 7.89
CA LEU A 81 2.39 10.76 8.02
C LEU A 81 2.44 10.07 9.39
N SER A 82 1.76 10.56 10.42
CA SER A 82 1.85 10.03 11.80
C SER A 82 0.48 9.64 12.38
N LEU A 83 -0.37 9.02 11.57
CA LEU A 83 -1.71 8.59 11.98
C LEU A 83 -1.65 7.44 13.00
N ARG A 84 -2.50 7.48 14.04
CA ARG A 84 -2.64 6.42 15.08
C ARG A 84 -3.86 5.51 14.87
N GLY A 85 -4.50 5.63 13.71
CA GLY A 85 -5.77 5.03 13.35
C GLY A 85 -6.13 5.54 11.96
N ALA A 86 -7.41 5.76 11.68
CA ALA A 86 -7.83 6.49 10.47
C ALA A 86 -8.40 7.86 10.79
N LEU A 87 -8.50 8.69 9.76
CA LEU A 87 -9.32 9.89 9.78
C LEU A 87 -10.46 9.76 8.76
N GLU A 88 -11.66 10.14 9.15
CA GLU A 88 -12.73 10.42 8.19
C GLU A 88 -12.69 11.89 7.81
N LEU A 89 -12.55 12.11 6.51
CA LEU A 89 -12.35 13.41 5.91
C LEU A 89 -13.59 13.77 5.10
N GLU A 90 -14.10 14.96 5.33
CA GLU A 90 -15.10 15.60 4.48
C GLU A 90 -14.40 16.52 3.48
N THR A 91 -14.61 16.25 2.20
CA THR A 91 -14.25 17.12 1.08
C THR A 91 -15.54 17.66 0.44
N PRO A 92 -15.48 18.74 -0.37
CA PRO A 92 -16.66 19.24 -1.08
C PRO A 92 -17.36 18.19 -1.95
N GLU A 93 -16.64 17.16 -2.37
CA GLU A 93 -17.13 16.14 -3.30
C GLU A 93 -17.59 14.86 -2.60
N SER A 94 -17.13 14.59 -1.37
CA SER A 94 -17.38 13.30 -0.70
C SER A 94 -16.88 13.20 0.74
N LEU A 95 -17.31 12.12 1.40
CA LEU A 95 -16.60 11.55 2.55
C LEU A 95 -15.57 10.52 2.09
N MET A 96 -14.35 10.63 2.58
CA MET A 96 -13.27 9.66 2.34
C MET A 96 -12.56 9.29 3.64
N ARG A 97 -11.97 8.09 3.70
CA ARG A 97 -11.16 7.68 4.85
C ARG A 97 -9.68 7.72 4.50
N LEU A 98 -8.89 8.37 5.36
CA LEU A 98 -7.45 8.43 5.29
C LEU A 98 -6.85 7.40 6.26
N LEU A 99 -6.23 6.36 5.72
CA LEU A 99 -5.49 5.35 6.48
C LEU A 99 -3.99 5.57 6.38
N PRO A 100 -3.18 5.12 7.35
CA PRO A 100 -1.75 4.92 7.15
C PRO A 100 -1.50 4.02 5.92
N PRO A 101 -0.38 4.18 5.19
CA PRO A 101 -0.02 3.26 4.12
C PRO A 101 0.02 1.80 4.60
N VAL A 102 -0.32 0.86 3.71
CA VAL A 102 -0.34 -0.57 4.03
C VAL A 102 0.94 -1.23 3.53
N VAL A 103 1.60 -1.96 4.42
CA VAL A 103 2.85 -2.68 4.17
C VAL A 103 2.67 -4.14 4.55
N GLU A 104 2.94 -5.03 3.60
CA GLU A 104 2.95 -6.48 3.83
C GLU A 104 4.37 -7.01 3.94
N VAL A 105 4.61 -7.92 4.87
CA VAL A 105 5.87 -8.66 4.98
C VAL A 105 5.79 -9.96 4.22
N MET A 106 6.57 -10.05 3.15
CA MET A 106 6.75 -11.28 2.37
C MET A 106 8.13 -11.86 2.63
N HIS A 107 8.25 -13.18 2.69
CA HIS A 107 9.56 -13.84 2.77
C HIS A 107 10.01 -14.21 1.37
N GLU A 108 10.88 -13.41 0.78
CA GLU A 108 11.39 -13.65 -0.57
C GLU A 108 12.63 -14.54 -0.52
N ARG A 109 12.70 -15.49 -1.45
CA ARG A 109 13.86 -16.37 -1.63
C ARG A 109 14.84 -15.70 -2.59
N ILE A 110 16.00 -15.32 -2.08
CA ILE A 110 17.07 -14.69 -2.86
C ILE A 110 18.23 -15.68 -3.08
N GLY A 111 18.83 -15.63 -4.27
CA GLY A 111 20.08 -16.33 -4.56
C GLY A 111 21.28 -15.44 -4.25
N HIS A 112 22.40 -16.06 -3.88
CA HIS A 112 23.66 -15.34 -3.76
C HIS A 112 24.27 -15.12 -5.14
N HIS A 113 24.65 -13.87 -5.42
CA HIS A 113 25.53 -13.52 -6.54
C HIS A 113 26.93 -13.27 -5.96
N ASN A 114 27.95 -13.88 -6.54
CA ASN A 114 29.34 -13.68 -6.10
C ASN A 114 29.94 -12.51 -6.88
N ASP A 115 30.46 -11.52 -6.19
CA ASP A 115 31.30 -10.50 -6.81
C ASP A 115 32.76 -10.97 -6.87
N ARG A 116 33.60 -10.22 -7.59
CA ARG A 116 34.99 -10.60 -7.82
C ARG A 116 35.77 -10.67 -6.50
N GLY A 117 36.16 -11.88 -6.11
CA GLY A 117 36.91 -12.14 -4.89
C GLY A 117 36.08 -12.78 -3.78
N ASP A 118 34.76 -12.93 -3.97
CA ASP A 118 33.90 -13.63 -3.03
C ASP A 118 34.14 -15.15 -3.06
N ILE A 119 33.86 -15.78 -1.92
CA ILE A 119 33.74 -17.24 -1.83
C ILE A 119 32.51 -17.67 -2.62
N ASP A 120 32.63 -18.75 -3.39
CA ASP A 120 31.53 -19.24 -4.20
C ASP A 120 30.35 -19.75 -3.35
N TYR A 121 29.26 -18.99 -3.36
CA TYR A 121 27.97 -19.37 -2.78
C TYR A 121 26.90 -19.63 -3.84
N SER A 122 27.29 -19.86 -5.10
CA SER A 122 26.37 -20.17 -6.20
C SER A 122 25.44 -21.31 -5.82
N GLY A 123 24.14 -21.14 -6.04
CA GLY A 123 23.12 -22.13 -5.71
C GLY A 123 22.64 -22.13 -4.25
N LYS A 124 23.31 -21.38 -3.34
CA LYS A 124 22.74 -21.13 -2.01
C LYS A 124 21.64 -20.08 -2.09
N THR A 125 20.66 -20.20 -1.20
CA THR A 125 19.55 -19.25 -1.10
C THR A 125 19.28 -18.86 0.34
N ALA A 126 18.88 -17.60 0.53
CA ALA A 126 18.39 -17.09 1.79
C ALA A 126 16.90 -16.72 1.67
N HIS A 127 16.18 -16.77 2.78
CA HIS A 127 14.83 -16.24 2.89
C HIS A 127 14.90 -14.94 3.69
N ILE A 128 14.57 -13.82 3.06
CA ILE A 128 14.60 -12.51 3.71
C ILE A 128 13.19 -11.93 3.81
N PRO A 129 12.81 -11.36 4.97
CA PRO A 129 11.59 -10.60 5.07
C PRO A 129 11.74 -9.29 4.29
N VAL A 130 10.83 -9.04 3.36
CA VAL A 130 10.75 -7.80 2.56
C VAL A 130 9.45 -7.10 2.91
N HIS A 131 9.56 -5.81 3.24
CA HIS A 131 8.45 -4.96 3.66
C HIS A 131 7.90 -4.19 2.46
N ILE A 132 6.85 -4.72 1.83
CA ILE A 132 6.39 -4.25 0.53
C ILE A 132 5.19 -3.31 0.70
N ILE A 133 5.27 -2.11 0.10
CA ILE A 133 4.17 -1.14 0.09
C ILE A 133 3.08 -1.65 -0.85
N THR A 134 1.91 -1.95 -0.30
CA THR A 134 0.76 -2.46 -1.07
C THR A 134 -0.27 -1.38 -1.36
N ASP A 135 -0.38 -0.40 -0.46
CA ASP A 135 -1.18 0.80 -0.63
C ASP A 135 -0.49 2.02 0.00
N GLY A 136 -0.75 3.22 -0.54
CA GLY A 136 -0.18 4.46 0.00
C GLY A 136 1.21 4.85 -0.55
N MET A 137 1.58 4.37 -1.75
CA MET A 137 2.86 4.64 -2.40
C MET A 137 3.21 6.14 -2.49
N HIS A 138 2.24 6.99 -2.86
CA HIS A 138 2.44 8.44 -2.93
C HIS A 138 2.76 9.06 -1.57
N ARG A 139 2.19 8.53 -0.48
CA ARG A 139 2.43 9.05 0.86
C ARG A 139 3.77 8.58 1.42
N ALA A 140 4.15 7.34 1.15
CA ALA A 140 5.51 6.86 1.41
C ALA A 140 6.56 7.71 0.68
N ALA A 141 6.29 8.08 -0.57
CA ALA A 141 7.18 8.95 -1.33
C ALA A 141 7.23 10.38 -0.79
N LEU A 142 6.11 10.94 -0.33
CA LEU A 142 6.12 12.22 0.37
C LEU A 142 6.99 12.17 1.64
N ALA A 143 6.84 11.12 2.46
CA ALA A 143 7.68 10.93 3.64
C ALA A 143 9.17 10.84 3.27
N ARG A 144 9.48 10.20 2.13
CA ARG A 144 10.85 10.07 1.60
C ARG A 144 11.42 11.41 1.16
N GLU A 145 10.63 12.20 0.42
CA GLU A 145 10.99 13.55 -0.01
C GLU A 145 11.28 14.47 1.18
N LEU A 146 10.52 14.31 2.27
CA LEU A 146 10.69 15.07 3.50
C LEU A 146 11.74 14.47 4.45
N ASN A 147 12.36 13.35 4.09
CA ASN A 147 13.31 12.59 4.91
C ASN A 147 12.81 12.37 6.35
N THR A 148 11.57 11.90 6.48
CA THR A 148 10.91 11.68 7.76
C THR A 148 10.24 10.31 7.82
N SER A 149 10.04 9.81 9.03
CA SER A 149 9.31 8.56 9.25
C SER A 149 7.82 8.74 8.95
N LEU A 150 7.16 7.62 8.66
CA LEU A 150 5.71 7.53 8.61
C LEU A 150 5.18 6.33 9.38
N THR A 151 4.00 6.47 9.95
CA THR A 151 3.24 5.34 10.47
C THR A 151 2.65 4.56 9.31
N VAL A 152 2.81 3.24 9.35
CA VAL A 152 2.23 2.28 8.40
C VAL A 152 1.41 1.22 9.13
N ILE A 153 0.41 0.68 8.44
CA ILE A 153 -0.24 -0.58 8.79
C ILE A 153 0.72 -1.69 8.35
N HIS A 154 1.38 -2.33 9.31
CA HIS A 154 2.33 -3.40 9.10
C HIS A 154 1.64 -4.76 9.27
N ILE A 155 1.59 -5.55 8.20
CA ILE A 155 0.91 -6.84 8.16
C ILE A 155 1.92 -7.95 7.88
N SER A 156 1.94 -8.98 8.71
CA SER A 156 2.83 -10.13 8.59
C SER A 156 2.08 -11.43 8.88
N ASN A 157 2.73 -12.58 8.65
CA ASN A 157 2.11 -13.91 8.78
C ASN A 157 0.88 -14.07 7.87
N ILE A 158 0.98 -13.58 6.63
CA ILE A 158 -0.04 -13.74 5.60
C ILE A 158 0.14 -15.14 4.97
N PRO A 159 -0.93 -15.90 4.70
CA PRO A 159 -0.83 -17.21 4.07
C PRO A 159 -0.05 -17.16 2.75
N HIS A 160 0.90 -18.08 2.58
CA HIS A 160 1.82 -18.14 1.43
C HIS A 160 1.11 -18.38 0.09
N GLU A 161 -0.08 -18.98 0.11
CA GLU A 161 -0.98 -19.18 -1.02
C GLU A 161 -1.62 -17.87 -1.53
N HIS A 162 -1.53 -16.78 -0.75
CA HIS A 162 -2.08 -15.47 -1.07
C HIS A 162 -0.99 -14.38 -1.07
N PRO A 163 0.09 -14.55 -1.87
CA PRO A 163 1.17 -13.58 -1.91
C PRO A 163 0.70 -12.26 -2.51
N ILE A 164 1.50 -11.21 -2.32
CA ILE A 164 1.27 -9.94 -3.01
C ILE A 164 1.35 -10.11 -4.54
N TYR A 165 0.49 -9.39 -5.25
CA TYR A 165 0.38 -9.45 -6.71
C TYR A 165 1.59 -8.88 -7.48
N ALA A 166 2.45 -8.10 -6.82
CA ALA A 166 3.64 -7.49 -7.42
C ALA A 166 4.87 -7.77 -6.56
N LEU A 167 6.00 -8.08 -7.21
CA LEU A 167 7.30 -8.22 -6.59
C LEU A 167 7.83 -6.85 -6.15
N PRO A 168 8.68 -6.80 -5.11
CA PRO A 168 9.31 -5.57 -4.66
C PRO A 168 10.27 -5.01 -5.73
N ASN A 169 10.45 -3.69 -5.73
CA ASN A 169 11.49 -2.98 -6.46
C ASN A 169 12.17 -1.95 -5.56
N GLY A 170 13.28 -1.37 -6.03
CA GLY A 170 13.99 -0.31 -5.30
C GLY A 170 13.39 1.08 -5.55
N TRP A 171 13.59 2.00 -4.60
CA TRP A 171 13.22 3.42 -4.75
C TRP A 171 13.94 4.09 -5.92
N ASP A 172 15.16 3.66 -6.22
CA ASP A 172 15.97 4.08 -7.37
C ASP A 172 15.36 3.69 -8.73
N GLN A 173 14.38 2.77 -8.73
CA GLN A 173 13.61 2.38 -9.91
C GLN A 173 12.28 3.12 -10.03
N VAL A 174 11.87 3.86 -8.98
CA VAL A 174 10.63 4.63 -8.98
C VAL A 174 10.83 5.97 -9.69
N ARG A 175 9.91 6.33 -10.58
CA ARG A 175 9.91 7.62 -11.30
C ARG A 175 8.59 8.34 -11.10
N VAL A 176 8.62 9.67 -11.16
CA VAL A 176 7.41 10.48 -11.16
C VAL A 176 6.93 10.64 -12.59
N PHE A 177 5.67 10.37 -12.84
CA PHE A 177 5.01 10.49 -14.14
C PHE A 177 3.81 11.42 -14.05
N THR A 178 3.50 12.09 -15.15
CA THR A 178 2.27 12.88 -15.29
C THR A 178 1.04 11.97 -15.43
N ASP A 179 1.19 10.86 -16.15
CA ASP A 179 0.13 9.90 -16.44
C ASP A 179 0.53 8.46 -16.10
N VAL A 180 -0.49 7.61 -15.96
CA VAL A 180 -0.28 6.19 -15.68
C VAL A 180 0.40 5.54 -16.90
N PRO A 181 1.52 4.81 -16.71
CA PRO A 181 2.17 4.10 -17.81
C PRO A 181 1.21 3.16 -18.55
N LYS A 182 1.47 2.88 -19.82
CA LYS A 182 0.50 2.18 -20.67
C LYS A 182 0.66 0.67 -20.57
N THR A 183 1.89 0.17 -20.53
CA THR A 183 2.16 -1.26 -20.50
C THR A 183 2.18 -1.79 -19.07
N MET A 184 2.16 -3.12 -18.89
CA MET A 184 2.24 -3.72 -17.56
C MET A 184 3.67 -3.66 -17.03
N GLU A 185 4.64 -3.86 -17.91
CA GLU A 185 6.06 -3.90 -17.63
C GLU A 185 6.58 -2.55 -17.13
N GLU A 186 6.01 -1.45 -17.61
CA GLU A 186 6.31 -0.09 -17.13
C GLU A 186 5.72 0.19 -15.74
N LYS A 187 4.76 -0.60 -15.27
CA LYS A 187 4.08 -0.36 -14.00
C LYS A 187 4.78 -1.05 -12.85
N LYS A 188 4.98 -2.37 -12.97
CA LYS A 188 5.36 -3.25 -11.86
C LYS A 188 6.03 -4.53 -12.36
N PHE A 189 6.84 -5.14 -11.50
CA PHE A 189 7.15 -6.57 -11.62
C PHE A 189 5.95 -7.40 -11.14
N TYR A 190 5.01 -7.73 -12.03
CA TYR A 190 3.87 -8.59 -11.67
C TYR A 190 4.33 -10.01 -11.32
N ARG A 191 3.82 -10.58 -10.22
CA ARG A 191 4.27 -11.90 -9.72
C ARG A 191 3.86 -13.04 -10.64
N ARG A 192 2.68 -12.94 -11.27
CA ARG A 192 2.15 -13.96 -12.19
C ARG A 192 1.26 -13.32 -13.26
N ARG A 193 0.92 -14.08 -14.33
CA ARG A 193 0.03 -13.57 -15.39
C ARG A 193 -1.32 -13.09 -14.85
N ASP A 194 -1.96 -13.90 -14.01
CA ASP A 194 -3.20 -13.53 -13.29
C ASP A 194 -2.90 -12.93 -11.90
N SER A 195 -2.18 -11.80 -11.90
CA SER A 195 -1.83 -11.10 -10.66
C SER A 195 -3.04 -10.41 -10.02
N TYR A 196 -4.05 -10.01 -10.80
CA TYR A 196 -5.20 -9.29 -10.25
C TYR A 196 -6.08 -10.15 -9.35
N ALA A 197 -6.04 -11.47 -9.47
CA ALA A 197 -6.66 -12.36 -8.49
C ALA A 197 -6.07 -12.22 -7.07
N LEU A 198 -4.84 -11.71 -6.94
CA LEU A 198 -4.17 -11.42 -5.67
C LEU A 198 -4.38 -9.98 -5.20
N TYR A 199 -5.23 -9.19 -5.87
CA TYR A 199 -5.48 -7.80 -5.49
C TYR A 199 -6.33 -7.72 -4.23
N ARG A 200 -5.90 -6.91 -3.26
CA ARG A 200 -6.59 -6.68 -1.98
C ARG A 200 -7.53 -5.50 -2.15
N ASP A 201 -8.80 -5.70 -1.86
CA ASP A 201 -9.82 -4.69 -2.10
C ASP A 201 -9.94 -3.72 -0.92
N PHE A 202 -9.00 -2.78 -0.83
CA PHE A 202 -9.01 -1.76 0.23
C PHE A 202 -10.15 -0.74 0.11
N ASP A 203 -10.92 -0.75 -0.99
CA ASP A 203 -12.10 0.13 -1.16
C ASP A 203 -13.14 -0.10 -0.05
N VAL A 204 -13.21 -1.32 0.50
CA VAL A 204 -14.09 -1.66 1.64
C VAL A 204 -13.75 -0.88 2.90
N LEU A 205 -12.51 -0.41 3.02
CA LEU A 205 -12.05 0.45 4.12
C LEU A 205 -12.39 1.94 3.88
N GLY A 206 -13.02 2.27 2.75
CA GLY A 206 -13.30 3.65 2.35
C GLY A 206 -12.09 4.44 1.89
N CYS A 207 -11.03 3.74 1.48
CA CYS A 207 -9.88 4.30 0.80
C CYS A 207 -10.21 4.51 -0.67
N GLY A 208 -10.17 5.76 -1.15
CA GLY A 208 -10.16 6.04 -2.59
C GLY A 208 -11.50 6.49 -3.21
N LYS A 209 -11.33 7.48 -4.12
CA LYS A 209 -12.27 8.31 -4.89
C LYS A 209 -13.43 8.98 -4.13
N PRO A 210 -13.77 10.23 -4.50
CA PRO A 210 -14.98 10.86 -4.03
C PRO A 210 -16.18 9.97 -4.34
N ARG A 211 -16.90 9.56 -3.30
CA ARG A 211 -18.17 8.85 -3.44
C ARG A 211 -19.24 9.85 -3.86
N GLY A 212 -19.31 10.15 -5.16
CA GLY A 212 -20.47 10.79 -5.75
C GLY A 212 -21.65 9.81 -5.69
N THR A 213 -22.80 10.27 -5.21
CA THR A 213 -24.09 9.60 -5.43
C THR A 213 -24.35 9.60 -6.94
N GLY A 214 -24.01 8.50 -7.63
CA GLY A 214 -24.13 8.42 -9.08
C GLY A 214 -24.03 6.98 -9.59
N SER A 215 -25.19 6.41 -9.89
CA SER A 215 -25.41 5.19 -10.67
C SER A 215 -24.49 5.06 -11.90
N GLY A 216 -23.88 3.90 -12.13
CA GLY A 216 -23.19 3.67 -13.40
C GLY A 216 -22.38 2.37 -13.56
N GLN A 217 -23.08 1.32 -13.96
CA GLN A 217 -22.66 0.28 -14.91
C GLN A 217 -21.34 -0.50 -14.70
N VAL A 218 -21.52 -1.76 -14.32
CA VAL A 218 -20.64 -2.89 -14.66
C VAL A 218 -20.42 -2.90 -16.18
N LYS A 219 -19.19 -2.68 -16.63
CA LYS A 219 -18.77 -3.10 -17.97
C LYS A 219 -18.30 -4.55 -17.89
N ARG A 220 -19.08 -5.41 -18.52
CA ARG A 220 -18.69 -6.77 -18.93
C ARG A 220 -17.62 -6.70 -20.02
#